data_AF-A0A6L8ELN2-F1
#
_entry.id   AF-A0A6L8ELN2-F1
#
_cell.length_a   1.000
_cell.length_b   1.000
_cell.length_c   1.000
_cell.angle_alpha   90.00
_cell.angle_beta   90.00
_cell.angle_gamma   90.00
#
_symmetry.space_group_name_H-M   'P 1'
#
loop_
_entity.id
_entity.type
_entity.pdbx_description
1 polymer ?
#
loop_
_entity_poly.entity_id
_entity_poly.type
_entity_poly.pdbx_seq_one_letter_code
_entity_poly.pdbx_strand_id
1 'polypeptide(L)'
;MDGNTELVLEYIDRARDTAGADTIIFPELVLTGYPPEDLLLRPHFHVQVEQALRRLLRATQGIDVILGYPLAAGEFLYNACSLIRDGKIVTTYHKRNLPNYGVFDEKRYFTEGTDLNLVETPDFKVALSVCEDLWTEDHAREAAQAGAELLININASPYHTDKTAVREELLVRRAVDHNIAIIYVNLVGGQDELVFDGGSLVVGGNGEFVFRAPQFEPGLYLVELERIGDSIALQAAAPSPPSLSFNESVYRALVLGVRDYVSKNGFKGAVIGLSGGIDSALTLAVAVDALGPGNVEVLLMPSRYTADMSVEDAQEMAERLGVACHIVGIEKPFSAFTEILAPLFEDLPEDTTEENIQARCRGLLLMAVSNKTGKLVLTTGNKSEMAVGYATLYGDMAGGFAPLKDVPKILVYELSRWRNRNGEIIPQRIIDRPPTAELRFDQKDEDSLPGYDVLDPILEKYIELDRTPAEIIADGYDRDMVYKVVGMVDRNEYKRRQAAPGVRITERAFGRDRRYPITSRYQEK
;
A
#
# COMPACT_ATOMS: atom_id res chain seq x y z
N MET A 1 18.42 3.34 7.81
CA MET A 1 18.99 2.93 9.10
C MET A 1 19.05 4.09 10.09
N ASP A 2 19.84 5.14 9.83
CA ASP A 2 20.01 6.24 10.79
C ASP A 2 18.69 6.95 11.12
N GLY A 3 17.88 7.30 10.11
CA GLY A 3 16.57 7.92 10.35
C GLY A 3 15.64 7.08 11.24
N ASN A 4 15.57 5.76 11.02
CA ASN A 4 14.80 4.85 11.87
C ASN A 4 15.39 4.79 13.28
N THR A 5 16.72 4.81 13.40
CA THR A 5 17.41 4.78 14.69
C THR A 5 17.09 6.04 15.50
N GLU A 6 17.17 7.23 14.88
CA GLU A 6 16.79 8.48 15.54
C GLU A 6 15.32 8.49 15.95
N LEU A 7 14.42 8.01 15.09
CA LEU A 7 13.00 7.93 15.41
C LEU A 7 12.75 7.00 16.59
N VAL A 8 13.38 5.82 16.62
CA VAL A 8 13.27 4.89 17.75
C VAL A 8 13.82 5.53 19.03
N LEU A 9 14.96 6.22 18.98
CA LEU A 9 15.52 6.96 20.12
C LEU A 9 14.54 8.02 20.64
N GLU A 10 13.97 8.83 19.75
CA GLU A 10 12.98 9.86 20.11
C GLU A 10 11.77 9.24 20.83
N TYR A 11 11.25 8.12 20.32
CA TYR A 11 10.10 7.46 20.93
C TYR A 11 10.44 6.77 22.26
N ILE A 12 11.65 6.25 22.43
CA ILE A 12 12.15 5.77 23.73
C ILE A 12 12.17 6.91 24.74
N ASP A 13 12.75 8.06 24.38
CA ASP A 13 12.82 9.23 25.26
C ASP A 13 11.42 9.77 25.60
N ARG A 14 10.51 9.85 24.62
CA ARG A 14 9.13 10.28 24.85
C ARG A 14 8.36 9.32 25.76
N ALA A 15 8.51 8.01 25.56
CA ALA A 15 7.84 7.01 26.40
C ALA A 15 8.35 7.06 27.84
N ARG A 16 9.67 7.16 28.05
CA ARG A 16 10.26 7.23 29.39
C ARG A 16 9.98 8.57 30.07
N ASP A 17 10.32 9.68 29.43
CA ASP A 17 10.47 10.98 30.09
C ASP A 17 9.17 11.79 30.08
N THR A 18 8.30 11.57 29.08
CA THR A 18 7.01 12.29 28.98
C THR A 18 5.83 11.42 29.40
N ALA A 19 5.82 10.16 28.96
CA ALA A 19 4.71 9.25 29.18
C ALA A 19 4.85 8.45 30.50
N GLY A 20 6.07 8.38 31.06
CA GLY A 20 6.34 7.63 32.30
C GLY A 20 6.16 6.12 32.15
N ALA A 21 6.34 5.58 30.94
CA ALA A 21 6.11 4.17 30.64
C ALA A 21 7.27 3.29 31.11
N ASP A 22 6.95 2.11 31.65
CA ASP A 22 7.95 1.09 32.02
C ASP A 22 8.50 0.33 30.81
N THR A 23 7.70 0.21 29.73
CA THR A 23 8.06 -0.54 28.53
C THR A 23 7.55 0.18 27.28
N ILE A 24 8.37 0.19 26.22
CA ILE A 24 7.96 0.57 24.86
C ILE A 24 8.12 -0.60 23.90
N ILE A 25 7.11 -0.79 23.04
CA ILE A 25 7.04 -1.88 22.06
C ILE A 25 7.08 -1.27 20.65
N PHE A 26 8.02 -1.72 19.83
CA PHE A 26 8.13 -1.29 18.44
C PHE A 26 7.70 -2.37 17.43
N PRO A 27 7.29 -1.99 16.21
CA PRO A 27 6.94 -2.91 15.14
C PRO A 27 8.05 -3.88 14.71
N GLU A 28 7.65 -4.88 13.92
CA GLU A 28 8.56 -5.83 13.27
C GLU A 28 9.58 -5.12 12.37
N LEU A 29 10.85 -5.54 12.47
CA LEU A 29 11.99 -4.99 11.71
C LEU A 29 12.08 -3.45 11.70
N VAL A 30 11.54 -2.74 12.71
CA VAL A 30 11.49 -1.26 12.75
C VAL A 30 12.84 -0.60 12.47
N LEU A 31 13.95 -1.23 12.91
CA LEU A 31 15.28 -0.67 12.78
C LEU A 31 15.71 -0.56 11.31
N THR A 32 15.28 -1.51 10.49
CA THR A 32 15.61 -1.57 9.06
C THR A 32 14.49 -1.08 8.16
N GLY A 33 13.26 -1.05 8.67
CA GLY A 33 12.05 -0.98 7.86
C GLY A 33 11.68 -2.36 7.31
N TYR A 34 10.45 -2.47 6.80
CA TYR A 34 9.89 -3.68 6.21
C TYR A 34 9.14 -3.34 4.91
N PRO A 35 9.26 -4.16 3.84
CA PRO A 35 10.26 -5.22 3.65
C PRO A 35 11.61 -4.63 3.18
N PRO A 36 12.75 -5.07 3.72
CA PRO A 36 14.08 -4.66 3.21
C PRO A 36 14.54 -5.47 1.99
N GLU A 37 13.87 -6.58 1.67
CA GLU A 37 14.19 -7.47 0.54
C GLU A 37 15.66 -7.93 0.51
N ASP A 38 16.27 -8.01 -0.67
CA ASP A 38 17.65 -8.49 -0.88
C ASP A 38 18.73 -7.65 -0.15
N LEU A 39 18.38 -6.51 0.48
CA LEU A 39 19.30 -5.84 1.43
C LEU A 39 19.69 -6.76 2.58
N LEU A 40 18.81 -7.69 2.97
CA LEU A 40 19.08 -8.73 3.96
C LEU A 40 20.19 -9.71 3.55
N LEU A 41 20.55 -9.76 2.27
CA LEU A 41 21.63 -10.61 1.76
C LEU A 41 22.95 -9.85 1.64
N ARG A 42 22.99 -8.56 2.02
CA ARG A 42 24.20 -7.72 1.94
C ARG A 42 24.96 -7.74 3.27
N PRO A 43 26.20 -8.28 3.33
CA PRO A 43 26.94 -8.38 4.58
C PRO A 43 27.10 -7.05 5.34
N HIS A 44 27.33 -5.96 4.61
CA HIS A 44 27.49 -4.63 5.23
C HIS A 44 26.20 -4.12 5.88
N PHE A 45 25.03 -4.54 5.41
CA PHE A 45 23.75 -4.13 5.99
C PHE A 45 23.65 -4.59 7.45
N HIS A 46 24.10 -5.80 7.77
CA HIS A 46 24.12 -6.32 9.14
C HIS A 46 25.11 -5.57 10.05
N VAL A 47 26.24 -5.10 9.50
CA VAL A 47 27.16 -4.24 10.25
C VAL A 47 26.47 -2.93 10.66
N GLN A 48 25.66 -2.35 9.77
CA GLN A 48 24.90 -1.14 10.08
C GLN A 48 23.79 -1.40 11.10
N VAL A 49 23.11 -2.56 11.02
CA VAL A 49 22.12 -2.99 12.02
C VAL A 49 22.78 -3.12 13.40
N GLU A 50 23.95 -3.76 13.48
CA GLU A 50 24.68 -3.92 14.76
C GLU A 50 25.11 -2.56 15.33
N GLN A 51 25.59 -1.65 14.50
CA GLN A 51 25.95 -0.29 14.91
C GLN A 51 24.74 0.47 15.46
N ALA A 52 23.61 0.41 14.76
CA ALA A 52 22.37 1.04 15.20
C ALA A 52 21.86 0.42 16.53
N LEU A 53 21.88 -0.91 16.65
CA LEU A 53 21.51 -1.61 17.88
C LEU A 53 22.39 -1.18 19.06
N ARG A 54 23.73 -1.11 18.88
CA ARG A 54 24.65 -0.64 19.94
C ARG A 54 24.35 0.79 20.40
N ARG A 55 23.84 1.66 19.52
CA ARG A 55 23.40 3.01 19.89
C ARG A 55 22.12 2.93 20.73
N LEU A 56 21.13 2.16 20.29
CA LEU A 56 19.85 1.98 20.98
C LEU A 56 20.02 1.40 22.39
N LEU A 57 20.89 0.40 22.57
CA LEU A 57 21.19 -0.17 23.89
C LEU A 57 21.55 0.92 24.92
N ARG A 58 22.28 1.96 24.52
CA ARG A 58 22.70 3.02 25.47
C ARG A 58 21.54 3.91 25.91
N ALA A 59 20.46 3.96 25.15
CA ALA A 59 19.31 4.82 25.40
C ALA A 59 18.21 4.14 26.24
N THR A 60 18.31 2.83 26.51
CA THR A 60 17.26 2.08 27.24
C THR A 60 17.42 2.12 28.77
N GLN A 61 18.10 3.12 29.31
CA GLN A 61 18.24 3.24 30.77
C GLN A 61 16.90 3.69 31.36
N GLY A 62 16.38 2.96 32.35
CA GLY A 62 15.13 3.28 33.02
C GLY A 62 13.87 3.03 32.19
N ILE A 63 13.95 2.27 31.09
CA ILE A 63 12.80 1.81 30.30
C ILE A 63 13.14 0.51 29.58
N ASP A 64 12.23 -0.45 29.60
CA ASP A 64 12.34 -1.66 28.79
C ASP A 64 11.95 -1.39 27.34
N VAL A 65 12.69 -1.96 26.40
CA VAL A 65 12.44 -1.79 24.97
C VAL A 65 12.27 -3.14 24.30
N ILE A 66 11.11 -3.36 23.68
CA ILE A 66 10.85 -4.49 22.79
C ILE A 66 11.07 -4.02 21.34
N LEU A 67 12.10 -4.57 20.69
CA LEU A 67 12.60 -4.08 19.41
C LEU A 67 12.67 -5.18 18.34
N GLY A 68 12.05 -4.91 17.18
CA GLY A 68 12.16 -5.74 15.98
C GLY A 68 13.34 -5.36 15.08
N TYR A 69 14.19 -6.32 14.69
CA TYR A 69 15.34 -6.12 13.79
C TYR A 69 15.83 -7.46 13.19
N PRO A 70 16.58 -7.44 12.08
CA PRO A 70 17.16 -8.68 11.55
C PRO A 70 18.44 -9.02 12.33
N LEU A 71 18.53 -10.23 12.86
CA LEU A 71 19.67 -10.70 13.65
C LEU A 71 20.50 -11.71 12.86
N ALA A 72 21.74 -11.36 12.53
CA ALA A 72 22.71 -12.28 11.96
C ALA A 72 23.38 -13.09 13.09
N ALA A 73 23.41 -14.42 12.95
CA ALA A 73 24.01 -15.35 13.89
C ALA A 73 24.75 -16.48 13.14
N GLY A 74 26.04 -16.27 12.89
CA GLY A 74 26.83 -17.17 12.05
C GLY A 74 26.35 -17.14 10.59
N GLU A 75 25.97 -18.30 10.05
CA GLU A 75 25.40 -18.43 8.70
C GLU A 75 23.88 -18.17 8.66
N PHE A 76 23.24 -18.03 9.82
CA PHE A 76 21.80 -17.84 9.92
C PHE A 76 21.45 -16.36 10.05
N LEU A 77 20.29 -16.02 9.50
CA LEU A 77 19.67 -14.70 9.65
C LEU A 77 18.26 -14.92 10.19
N TYR A 78 17.88 -14.19 11.23
CA TYR A 78 16.57 -14.31 11.86
C TYR A 78 15.81 -12.98 11.78
N ASN A 79 14.50 -13.06 11.60
CA ASN A 79 13.58 -11.96 11.89
C ASN A 79 13.34 -12.00 13.40
N ALA A 80 13.91 -11.05 14.14
CA ALA A 80 14.07 -11.14 15.58
C ALA A 80 13.34 -10.03 16.34
N CYS A 81 12.90 -10.36 17.55
CA CYS A 81 12.30 -9.47 18.51
C CYS A 81 13.07 -9.60 19.83
N SER A 82 13.68 -8.53 20.33
CA SER A 82 14.44 -8.58 21.60
C SER A 82 13.84 -7.69 22.67
N LEU A 83 13.86 -8.17 23.91
CA LEU A 83 13.70 -7.33 25.09
C LEU A 83 15.07 -6.78 25.52
N ILE A 84 15.14 -5.47 25.64
CA ILE A 84 16.32 -4.74 26.07
C ILE A 84 16.01 -4.03 27.38
N ARG A 85 16.87 -4.20 28.39
CA ARG A 85 16.76 -3.57 29.71
C ARG A 85 18.11 -3.00 30.13
N ASP A 86 18.15 -1.73 30.51
CA ASP A 86 19.34 -1.03 31.03
C ASP A 86 20.61 -1.26 30.19
N GLY A 87 20.44 -1.26 28.87
CA GLY A 87 21.49 -1.45 27.87
C GLY A 87 21.98 -2.87 27.65
N LYS A 88 21.20 -3.87 28.06
CA LYS A 88 21.47 -5.28 27.80
C LYS A 88 20.28 -5.94 27.12
N ILE A 89 20.58 -6.79 26.14
CA ILE A 89 19.59 -7.70 25.57
C ILE A 89 19.33 -8.78 26.63
N VAL A 90 18.11 -8.81 27.16
CA VAL A 90 17.67 -9.79 28.18
C VAL A 90 17.34 -11.11 27.51
N THR A 91 16.60 -11.04 26.40
CA THR A 91 16.24 -12.20 25.59
C THR A 91 15.94 -11.78 24.15
N THR A 92 16.04 -12.75 23.23
CA THR A 92 15.74 -12.56 21.81
C THR A 92 14.88 -13.71 21.30
N TYR A 93 13.72 -13.37 20.75
CA TYR A 93 12.82 -14.27 20.06
C TYR A 93 13.14 -14.24 18.56
N HIS A 94 13.06 -15.41 17.91
CA HIS A 94 13.18 -15.55 16.47
C HIS A 94 11.83 -16.00 15.91
N LYS A 95 11.32 -15.27 14.90
CA LYS A 95 10.06 -15.58 14.22
C LYS A 95 10.04 -17.04 13.76
N ARG A 96 8.98 -17.77 14.10
CA ARG A 96 8.87 -19.21 13.81
C ARG A 96 8.18 -19.44 12.47
N ASN A 97 7.13 -18.68 12.20
CA ASN A 97 6.36 -18.77 10.97
C ASN A 97 6.84 -17.72 9.97
N LEU A 98 7.56 -18.17 8.94
CA LEU A 98 8.05 -17.30 7.86
C LEU A 98 7.08 -17.31 6.68
N PRO A 99 6.28 -16.25 6.46
CA PRO A 99 5.34 -16.20 5.34
C PRO A 99 6.10 -16.20 4.01
N ASN A 100 5.63 -17.04 3.08
CA ASN A 100 6.21 -17.20 1.75
C ASN A 100 5.13 -17.31 0.65
N TYR A 101 4.09 -16.48 0.80
CA TYR A 101 2.94 -16.36 -0.09
C TYR A 101 2.56 -14.88 -0.25
N GLY A 102 1.80 -14.57 -1.30
CA GLY A 102 1.38 -13.20 -1.61
C GLY A 102 2.58 -12.27 -1.82
N VAL A 103 2.66 -11.22 -0.99
CA VAL A 103 3.74 -10.22 -1.03
C VAL A 103 4.99 -10.61 -0.23
N PHE A 104 4.98 -11.74 0.48
CA PHE A 104 6.06 -12.17 1.36
C PHE A 104 6.90 -13.30 0.74
N ASP A 105 8.22 -13.20 0.89
CA ASP A 105 9.19 -14.22 0.49
C ASP A 105 10.20 -14.47 1.65
N GLU A 106 9.75 -14.53 2.91
CA GLU A 106 10.65 -14.51 4.07
C GLU A 106 11.60 -15.72 4.14
N LYS A 107 11.18 -16.88 3.61
CA LYS A 107 12.04 -18.08 3.55
C LYS A 107 13.24 -17.92 2.61
N ARG A 108 13.25 -16.87 1.77
CA ARG A 108 14.44 -16.48 1.00
C ARG A 108 15.54 -15.90 1.89
N TYR A 109 15.17 -15.23 2.97
CA TYR A 109 16.09 -14.40 3.76
C TYR A 109 16.38 -14.99 5.14
N PHE A 110 15.34 -15.52 5.80
CA PHE A 110 15.38 -15.84 7.22
C PHE A 110 15.36 -17.35 7.48
N THR A 111 15.91 -17.72 8.63
CA THR A 111 15.81 -19.04 9.25
C THR A 111 14.69 -19.03 10.28
N GLU A 112 13.93 -20.12 10.34
CA GLU A 112 12.82 -20.28 11.30
C GLU A 112 13.38 -20.40 12.73
N GLY A 113 12.73 -19.72 13.68
CA GLY A 113 12.99 -19.88 15.10
C GLY A 113 12.39 -21.16 15.70
N THR A 114 12.88 -21.56 16.88
CA THR A 114 12.38 -22.76 17.59
C THR A 114 11.83 -22.47 18.98
N ASP A 115 12.20 -21.34 19.57
CA ASP A 115 11.96 -21.06 20.99
C ASP A 115 10.66 -20.30 21.20
N LEU A 116 9.96 -20.58 22.30
CA LEU A 116 8.73 -19.88 22.70
C LEU A 116 9.01 -18.47 23.26
N ASN A 117 10.19 -18.31 23.86
CA ASN A 117 10.70 -17.12 24.54
C ASN A 117 9.71 -16.43 25.50
N LEU A 118 9.79 -16.81 26.77
CA LEU A 118 8.99 -16.23 27.85
C LEU A 118 9.85 -15.25 28.66
N VAL A 119 9.31 -14.07 28.89
CA VAL A 119 9.86 -13.04 29.77
C VAL A 119 9.09 -13.09 31.08
N GLU A 120 9.81 -13.31 32.17
CA GLU A 120 9.27 -13.15 33.52
C GLU A 120 9.54 -11.72 34.00
N THR A 121 8.48 -10.98 34.28
CA THR A 121 8.54 -9.75 35.08
C THR A 121 8.18 -10.09 36.53
N PRO A 122 8.45 -9.21 37.51
CA PRO A 122 8.05 -9.46 38.90
C PRO A 122 6.55 -9.77 39.03
N ASP A 123 5.75 -9.18 38.14
CA ASP A 123 4.30 -9.19 38.24
C ASP A 123 3.63 -10.08 37.20
N PHE A 124 4.22 -10.38 36.05
CA PHE A 124 3.55 -11.04 34.91
C PHE A 124 4.49 -11.98 34.11
N LYS A 125 3.90 -12.98 33.45
CA LYS A 125 4.60 -13.79 32.45
C LYS A 125 4.19 -13.42 31.03
N VAL A 126 5.15 -12.99 30.23
CA VAL A 126 4.93 -12.41 28.89
C VAL A 126 5.57 -13.28 27.82
N ALA A 127 4.84 -13.61 26.76
CA ALA A 127 5.38 -14.25 25.57
C ALA A 127 5.65 -13.21 24.47
N LEU A 128 6.76 -13.38 23.74
CA LEU A 128 7.05 -12.58 22.55
C LEU A 128 6.70 -13.36 21.29
N SER A 129 6.31 -12.65 20.24
CA SER A 129 6.02 -13.23 18.92
C SER A 129 6.16 -12.18 17.81
N VAL A 130 6.27 -12.63 16.56
CA VAL A 130 6.40 -11.72 15.41
C VAL A 130 5.36 -12.07 14.33
N CYS A 131 4.46 -11.13 14.06
CA CYS A 131 3.48 -11.15 12.99
C CYS A 131 2.80 -12.49 12.74
N GLU A 132 3.26 -13.21 11.70
CA GLU A 132 2.71 -14.47 11.19
C GLU A 132 2.54 -15.55 12.28
N ASP A 133 3.30 -15.46 13.37
CA ASP A 133 3.19 -16.41 14.48
C ASP A 133 1.79 -16.47 15.11
N LEU A 134 1.02 -15.38 15.10
CA LEU A 134 -0.37 -15.37 15.60
C LEU A 134 -1.40 -15.92 14.61
N TRP A 135 -1.06 -16.00 13.33
CA TRP A 135 -1.96 -16.53 12.30
C TRP A 135 -2.11 -18.05 12.44
N THR A 136 -1.07 -18.71 12.96
CA THR A 136 -1.15 -20.08 13.46
C THR A 136 -1.67 -20.13 14.90
N GLU A 137 -2.28 -21.24 15.32
CA GLU A 137 -2.73 -21.42 16.70
C GLU A 137 -1.58 -21.79 17.65
N ASP A 138 -0.55 -22.42 17.11
CA ASP A 138 0.47 -23.14 17.90
C ASP A 138 1.20 -22.23 18.89
N HIS A 139 1.61 -21.02 18.47
CA HIS A 139 2.40 -20.14 19.33
C HIS A 139 1.60 -19.59 20.52
N ALA A 140 0.37 -19.14 20.29
CA ALA A 140 -0.50 -18.63 21.36
C ALA A 140 -0.88 -19.74 22.35
N ARG A 141 -1.17 -20.95 21.84
CA ARG A 141 -1.46 -22.13 22.66
C ARG A 141 -0.27 -22.53 23.52
N GLU A 142 0.92 -22.65 22.93
CA GLU A 142 2.16 -23.02 23.64
C GLU A 142 2.52 -21.96 24.70
N ALA A 143 2.37 -20.67 24.38
CA ALA A 143 2.60 -19.57 25.31
C ALA A 143 1.71 -19.68 26.55
N ALA A 144 0.41 -19.84 26.36
CA ALA A 144 -0.55 -19.98 27.45
C ALA A 144 -0.31 -21.26 28.28
N GLN A 145 0.00 -22.39 27.63
CA GLN A 145 0.34 -23.64 28.32
C GLN A 145 1.61 -23.52 29.18
N ALA A 146 2.56 -22.68 28.75
CA ALA A 146 3.75 -22.36 29.52
C ALA A 146 3.50 -21.27 30.60
N GLY A 147 2.26 -20.83 30.77
CA GLY A 147 1.81 -19.90 31.79
C GLY A 147 1.93 -18.43 31.41
N ALA A 148 2.11 -18.09 30.13
CA ALA A 148 2.06 -16.69 29.70
C ALA A 148 0.64 -16.15 29.84
N GLU A 149 0.53 -14.94 30.38
CA GLU A 149 -0.74 -14.25 30.61
C GLU A 149 -0.95 -13.13 29.58
N LEU A 150 0.15 -12.64 29.03
CA LEU A 150 0.22 -11.64 27.98
C LEU A 150 1.09 -12.14 26.84
N LEU A 151 0.64 -11.92 25.61
CA LEU A 151 1.40 -12.13 24.39
C LEU A 151 1.60 -10.79 23.68
N ILE A 152 2.85 -10.41 23.48
CA ILE A 152 3.23 -9.24 22.69
C ILE A 152 3.59 -9.71 21.29
N ASN A 153 2.90 -9.16 20.29
CA ASN A 153 3.11 -9.47 18.88
C ASN A 153 3.47 -8.20 18.13
N ILE A 154 4.67 -8.17 17.55
CA ILE A 154 5.15 -7.05 16.74
C ILE A 154 4.97 -7.35 15.26
N ASN A 155 4.53 -6.38 14.47
CA ASN A 155 4.01 -6.62 13.12
C ASN A 155 4.49 -5.60 12.11
N ALA A 156 4.70 -6.09 10.88
CA ALA A 156 4.63 -5.32 9.65
C ALA A 156 3.53 -5.92 8.76
N SER A 157 2.28 -5.80 9.21
CA SER A 157 1.12 -6.33 8.50
C SER A 157 0.63 -5.30 7.47
N PRO A 158 0.75 -5.57 6.16
CA PRO A 158 0.34 -4.64 5.12
C PRO A 158 -1.17 -4.54 5.05
N TYR A 159 -1.64 -3.38 4.63
CA TYR A 159 -3.02 -3.05 4.39
C TYR A 159 -3.59 -3.82 3.18
N HIS A 160 -4.82 -4.26 3.34
CA HIS A 160 -5.81 -4.35 2.28
C HIS A 160 -7.19 -4.07 2.90
N THR A 161 -8.20 -3.84 2.07
CA THR A 161 -9.54 -3.38 2.48
C THR A 161 -10.16 -4.16 3.65
N ASP A 162 -10.03 -5.49 3.66
CA ASP A 162 -10.63 -6.36 4.68
C ASP A 162 -9.70 -6.65 5.87
N LYS A 163 -8.43 -6.24 5.79
CA LYS A 163 -7.40 -6.71 6.73
C LYS A 163 -7.70 -6.34 8.17
N THR A 164 -8.29 -5.17 8.42
CA THR A 164 -8.64 -4.74 9.79
C THR A 164 -9.60 -5.71 10.45
N ALA A 165 -10.68 -6.09 9.77
CA ALA A 165 -11.66 -7.04 10.31
C ALA A 165 -11.02 -8.43 10.54
N VAL A 166 -10.21 -8.89 9.60
CA VAL A 166 -9.48 -10.17 9.70
C VAL A 166 -8.53 -10.18 10.91
N ARG A 167 -7.79 -9.09 11.16
CA ARG A 167 -6.92 -8.97 12.34
C ARG A 167 -7.73 -8.99 13.63
N GLU A 168 -8.82 -8.22 13.71
CA GLU A 168 -9.67 -8.16 14.89
C GLU A 168 -10.24 -9.54 15.25
N GLU A 169 -10.80 -10.26 14.27
CA GLU A 169 -11.32 -11.62 14.47
C GLU A 169 -10.23 -12.59 14.93
N LEU A 170 -9.05 -12.56 14.29
CA LEU A 170 -7.92 -13.40 14.66
C LEU A 170 -7.51 -13.19 16.12
N LEU A 171 -7.33 -11.93 16.54
CA LEU A 171 -6.85 -11.62 17.88
C LEU A 171 -7.86 -12.00 18.95
N VAL A 172 -9.15 -11.72 18.73
CA VAL A 172 -10.22 -12.13 19.66
C VAL A 172 -10.23 -13.64 19.82
N ARG A 173 -10.15 -14.37 18.70
CA ARG A 173 -10.12 -15.83 18.73
C ARG A 173 -8.92 -16.36 19.51
N ARG A 174 -7.70 -15.88 19.23
CA ARG A 174 -6.48 -16.31 19.94
C ARG A 174 -6.54 -15.98 21.43
N ALA A 175 -7.07 -14.82 21.79
CA ALA A 175 -7.21 -14.42 23.18
C ALA A 175 -8.17 -15.33 23.95
N VAL A 176 -9.37 -15.56 23.40
CA VAL A 176 -10.41 -16.39 24.04
C VAL A 176 -10.02 -17.86 24.10
N ASP A 177 -9.50 -18.43 23.02
CA ASP A 177 -9.17 -19.87 22.93
C ASP A 177 -8.10 -20.27 23.96
N HIS A 178 -7.27 -19.33 24.41
CA HIS A 178 -6.14 -19.58 25.29
C HIS A 178 -6.13 -18.75 26.59
N ASN A 179 -7.18 -17.95 26.82
CA ASN A 179 -7.29 -17.03 27.97
C ASN A 179 -6.01 -16.20 28.18
N ILE A 180 -5.49 -15.62 27.09
CA ILE A 180 -4.24 -14.86 27.07
C ILE A 180 -4.52 -13.47 26.48
N ALA A 181 -4.07 -12.41 27.15
CA ALA A 181 -4.21 -11.08 26.59
C ALA A 181 -3.19 -10.85 25.47
N ILE A 182 -3.50 -9.98 24.51
CA ILE A 182 -2.65 -9.71 23.36
C ILE A 182 -2.45 -8.21 23.16
N ILE A 183 -1.17 -7.80 23.08
CA ILE A 183 -0.79 -6.48 22.59
C ILE A 183 -0.19 -6.66 21.19
N TYR A 184 -0.89 -6.12 20.19
CA TYR A 184 -0.54 -6.19 18.78
C TYR A 184 -0.05 -4.83 18.29
N VAL A 185 1.25 -4.70 18.01
CA VAL A 185 1.86 -3.44 17.55
C VAL A 185 2.21 -3.55 16.07
N ASN A 186 1.63 -2.70 15.23
CA ASN A 186 1.83 -2.74 13.79
C ASN A 186 2.56 -1.51 13.25
N LEU A 187 3.34 -1.73 12.19
CA LEU A 187 4.01 -0.68 11.44
C LEU A 187 2.99 0.25 10.77
N VAL A 188 3.38 1.51 10.54
CA VAL A 188 2.60 2.47 9.75
C VAL A 188 3.51 3.20 8.76
N GLY A 189 3.02 3.38 7.54
CA GLY A 189 3.74 4.05 6.45
C GLY A 189 3.67 3.31 5.12
N GLY A 190 3.97 4.01 4.02
CA GLY A 190 4.15 3.42 2.69
C GLY A 190 5.58 2.93 2.44
N GLN A 191 5.72 1.77 1.81
CA GLN A 191 6.99 1.21 1.32
C GLN A 191 6.75 0.58 -0.05
N ASP A 192 7.26 1.23 -1.10
CA ASP A 192 7.02 0.87 -2.50
C ASP A 192 5.52 0.69 -2.80
N GLU A 193 5.07 -0.53 -3.11
CA GLU A 193 3.65 -0.82 -3.38
C GLU A 193 2.82 -1.05 -2.10
N LEU A 194 3.46 -1.32 -0.97
CA LEU A 194 2.79 -1.64 0.28
C LEU A 194 2.48 -0.39 1.09
N VAL A 195 1.36 -0.42 1.78
CA VAL A 195 1.04 0.53 2.85
C VAL A 195 0.80 -0.28 4.12
N PHE A 196 1.45 0.10 5.20
CA PHE A 196 1.15 -0.39 6.54
C PHE A 196 0.21 0.63 7.21
N ASP A 197 -0.93 0.16 7.66
CA ASP A 197 -2.01 0.99 8.17
C ASP A 197 -1.88 1.30 9.66
N GLY A 198 -0.85 0.79 10.36
CA GLY A 198 -0.79 0.88 11.81
C GLY A 198 -1.97 0.11 12.41
N GLY A 199 -2.85 0.81 13.13
CA GLY A 199 -4.04 0.19 13.71
C GLY A 199 -3.68 -0.87 14.74
N SER A 200 -2.67 -0.59 15.57
CA SER A 200 -2.29 -1.43 16.72
C SER A 200 -3.49 -1.72 17.63
N LEU A 201 -3.56 -2.93 18.19
CA LEU A 201 -4.72 -3.43 18.94
C LEU A 201 -4.29 -3.96 20.31
N VAL A 202 -5.18 -3.83 21.28
CA VAL A 202 -5.06 -4.46 22.60
C VAL A 202 -6.33 -5.22 22.89
N VAL A 203 -6.18 -6.52 23.16
CA VAL A 203 -7.29 -7.44 23.41
C VAL A 203 -7.05 -8.14 24.74
N GLY A 204 -8.04 -8.10 25.64
CA GLY A 204 -8.00 -8.84 26.90
C GLY A 204 -8.17 -10.35 26.69
N GLY A 205 -7.78 -11.17 27.67
CA GLY A 205 -7.89 -12.64 27.58
C GLY A 205 -9.33 -13.17 27.42
N ASN A 206 -10.33 -12.35 27.71
CA ASN A 206 -11.75 -12.62 27.47
C ASN A 206 -12.22 -12.24 26.04
N GLY A 207 -11.34 -11.72 25.19
CA GLY A 207 -11.65 -11.22 23.84
C GLY A 207 -12.15 -9.78 23.79
N GLU A 208 -12.19 -9.05 24.91
CA GLU A 208 -12.60 -7.65 24.93
C GLU A 208 -11.53 -6.75 24.30
N PHE A 209 -11.96 -5.84 23.41
CA PHE A 209 -11.06 -4.83 22.86
C PHE A 209 -10.86 -3.70 23.86
N VAL A 210 -9.64 -3.62 24.39
CA VAL A 210 -9.22 -2.56 25.31
C VAL A 210 -8.84 -1.29 24.55
N PHE A 211 -8.17 -1.44 23.41
CA PHE A 211 -7.71 -0.31 22.61
C PHE A 211 -7.56 -0.62 21.13
N ARG A 212 -7.85 0.38 20.29
CA ARG A 212 -7.51 0.44 18.88
C ARG A 212 -6.75 1.74 18.61
N ALA A 213 -5.57 1.66 18.02
CA ALA A 213 -4.85 2.83 17.57
C ALA A 213 -5.45 3.40 16.28
N PRO A 214 -5.33 4.72 16.04
CA PRO A 214 -5.58 5.32 14.73
C PRO A 214 -4.88 4.57 13.59
N GLN A 215 -5.56 4.45 12.45
CA GLN A 215 -4.97 3.94 11.22
C GLN A 215 -4.31 5.06 10.41
N PHE A 216 -3.24 4.72 9.70
CA PHE A 216 -2.47 5.60 8.79
C PHE A 216 -1.78 6.79 9.47
N GLU A 217 -1.63 6.75 10.79
CA GLU A 217 -1.00 7.80 11.60
C GLU A 217 0.07 7.19 12.54
N PRO A 218 1.28 7.76 12.62
CA PRO A 218 2.26 7.36 13.63
C PRO A 218 1.85 7.88 15.01
N GLY A 219 2.07 7.07 16.04
CA GLY A 219 1.69 7.45 17.40
C GLY A 219 2.34 6.61 18.49
N LEU A 220 2.27 7.12 19.71
CA LEU A 220 2.66 6.45 20.95
C LEU A 220 1.41 6.39 21.83
N TYR A 221 1.01 5.19 22.22
CA TYR A 221 -0.24 4.96 22.95
C TYR A 221 0.06 4.20 24.24
N LEU A 222 -0.44 4.73 25.37
CA LEU A 222 -0.23 4.14 26.69
C LEU A 222 -1.35 3.16 27.04
N VAL A 223 -0.93 2.02 27.59
CA VAL A 223 -1.80 0.98 28.12
C VAL A 223 -1.23 0.58 29.47
N GLU A 224 -2.06 0.67 30.50
CA GLU A 224 -1.71 0.28 31.86
C GLU A 224 -2.07 -1.19 32.09
N LEU A 225 -1.17 -1.90 32.76
CA LEU A 225 -1.32 -3.29 33.13
C LEU A 225 -1.38 -3.38 34.65
N GLU A 226 -2.46 -3.95 35.18
CA GLU A 226 -2.64 -4.13 36.61
C GLU A 226 -2.89 -5.61 36.96
N ARG A 227 -2.24 -6.08 38.02
CA ARG A 227 -2.49 -7.40 38.60
C ARG A 227 -3.73 -7.33 39.49
N ILE A 228 -4.81 -8.01 39.12
CA ILE A 228 -6.04 -8.13 39.93
C ILE A 228 -6.27 -9.60 40.28
N GLY A 229 -5.91 -9.97 41.52
CA GLY A 229 -5.95 -11.37 41.96
C GLY A 229 -5.02 -12.24 41.10
N ASP A 230 -5.57 -13.30 40.50
CA ASP A 230 -4.83 -14.21 39.62
C ASP A 230 -4.91 -13.81 38.14
N SER A 231 -5.49 -12.65 37.82
CA SER A 231 -5.66 -12.17 36.44
C SER A 231 -4.93 -10.85 36.19
N ILE A 232 -4.70 -10.55 34.90
CA ILE A 232 -4.25 -9.25 34.45
C ILE A 232 -5.43 -8.43 33.94
N ALA A 233 -5.46 -7.15 34.31
CA ALA A 233 -6.36 -6.15 33.75
C ALA A 233 -5.56 -5.19 32.87
N LEU A 234 -6.13 -4.83 31.73
CA LEU A 234 -5.56 -3.92 30.75
C LEU A 234 -6.46 -2.70 30.62
N GLN A 235 -5.88 -1.50 30.69
CA GLN A 235 -6.62 -0.25 30.55
C GLN A 235 -5.88 0.71 29.62
N ALA A 236 -6.57 1.20 28.59
CA ALA A 236 -6.02 2.24 27.72
C ALA A 236 -6.09 3.62 28.40
N ALA A 237 -5.02 4.41 28.29
CA ALA A 237 -5.03 5.78 28.82
C ALA A 237 -5.93 6.75 28.02
N ALA A 238 -6.26 6.39 26.78
CA ALA A 238 -7.12 7.17 25.88
C ALA A 238 -8.16 6.26 25.21
N PRO A 239 -9.35 6.79 24.86
CA PRO A 239 -10.35 6.03 24.13
C PRO A 239 -9.86 5.70 22.72
N SER A 240 -10.38 4.61 22.15
CA SER A 240 -10.17 4.27 20.75
C SER A 240 -10.80 5.35 19.85
N PRO A 241 -10.17 5.72 18.72
CA PRO A 241 -10.78 6.58 17.72
C PRO A 241 -11.96 5.87 17.05
N PRO A 242 -12.86 6.60 16.38
CA PRO A 242 -13.91 5.99 15.57
C PRO A 242 -13.31 5.18 14.42
N SER A 243 -13.95 4.06 14.09
CA SER A 243 -13.57 3.25 12.92
C SER A 243 -13.75 4.04 11.63
N LEU A 244 -12.81 3.86 10.70
CA LEU A 244 -12.89 4.47 9.39
C LEU A 244 -13.97 3.79 8.54
N SER A 245 -14.68 4.58 7.73
CA SER A 245 -15.48 4.00 6.64
C SER A 245 -14.58 3.36 5.59
N PHE A 246 -15.12 2.42 4.81
CA PHE A 246 -14.39 1.75 3.71
C PHE A 246 -13.67 2.76 2.79
N ASN A 247 -14.41 3.73 2.25
CA ASN A 247 -13.86 4.75 1.36
C ASN A 247 -12.80 5.63 2.03
N GLU A 248 -12.97 5.95 3.33
CA GLU A 248 -11.98 6.72 4.07
C GLU A 248 -10.68 5.93 4.27
N SER A 249 -10.79 4.65 4.62
CA SER A 249 -9.66 3.75 4.80
C SER A 249 -8.84 3.62 3.50
N VAL A 250 -9.52 3.36 2.38
CA VAL A 250 -8.87 3.29 1.06
C VAL A 250 -8.21 4.62 0.71
N TYR A 251 -8.92 5.74 0.83
CA TYR A 251 -8.38 7.05 0.47
C TYR A 251 -7.14 7.42 1.30
N ARG A 252 -7.16 7.17 2.63
CA ARG A 252 -6.00 7.39 3.51
C ARG A 252 -4.82 6.50 3.13
N ALA A 253 -5.05 5.26 2.72
CA ALA A 253 -3.98 4.39 2.20
C ALA A 253 -3.33 4.97 0.94
N LEU A 254 -4.13 5.46 -0.02
CA LEU A 254 -3.63 6.12 -1.22
C LEU A 254 -2.79 7.37 -0.90
N VAL A 255 -3.29 8.23 -0.01
CA VAL A 255 -2.62 9.45 0.44
C VAL A 255 -1.29 9.12 1.13
N LEU A 256 -1.27 8.16 2.05
CA LEU A 256 -0.06 7.75 2.77
C LEU A 256 0.97 7.14 1.82
N GLY A 257 0.53 6.28 0.88
CA GLY A 257 1.40 5.68 -0.12
C GLY A 257 2.08 6.72 -1.02
N VAL A 258 1.32 7.70 -1.53
CA VAL A 258 1.88 8.80 -2.33
C VAL A 258 2.83 9.68 -1.52
N ARG A 259 2.45 10.07 -0.29
CA ARG A 259 3.27 10.91 0.58
C ARG A 259 4.61 10.26 0.85
N ASP A 260 4.60 9.00 1.24
CA ASP A 260 5.80 8.27 1.64
C ASP A 260 6.69 7.96 0.44
N TYR A 261 6.11 7.57 -0.71
CA TYR A 261 6.91 7.30 -1.91
C TYR A 261 7.64 8.55 -2.40
N VAL A 262 6.97 9.72 -2.40
CA VAL A 262 7.59 10.99 -2.82
C VAL A 262 8.65 11.45 -1.81
N SER A 263 8.31 11.47 -0.52
CA SER A 263 9.19 12.02 0.51
C SER A 263 10.40 11.13 0.82
N LYS A 264 10.23 9.82 0.96
CA LYS A 264 11.31 8.88 1.30
C LYS A 264 12.34 8.74 0.18
N ASN A 265 11.93 8.97 -1.07
CA ASN A 265 12.84 9.00 -2.23
C ASN A 265 13.40 10.40 -2.52
N GLY A 266 13.04 11.44 -1.75
CA GLY A 266 13.60 12.78 -1.89
C GLY A 266 13.13 13.56 -3.12
N PHE A 267 11.98 13.20 -3.69
CA PHE A 267 11.37 13.98 -4.78
C PHE A 267 10.86 15.33 -4.26
N LYS A 268 10.91 16.35 -5.12
CA LYS A 268 10.50 17.73 -4.76
C LYS A 268 8.98 17.97 -4.80
N GLY A 269 8.20 16.96 -5.17
CA GLY A 269 6.78 17.07 -5.45
C GLY A 269 6.34 16.13 -6.56
N ALA A 270 5.16 16.38 -7.12
CA ALA A 270 4.56 15.57 -8.17
C ALA A 270 4.14 16.40 -9.39
N VAL A 271 4.19 15.79 -10.57
CA VAL A 271 3.61 16.29 -11.81
C VAL A 271 2.59 15.29 -12.34
N ILE A 272 1.43 15.78 -12.78
CA ILE A 272 0.30 14.96 -13.22
C ILE A 272 -0.20 15.44 -14.58
N GLY A 273 -0.46 14.51 -15.51
CA GLY A 273 -1.22 14.81 -16.71
C GLY A 273 -2.70 14.89 -16.37
N LEU A 274 -3.31 16.07 -16.48
CA LEU A 274 -4.72 16.28 -16.15
C LEU A 274 -5.55 16.27 -17.44
N SER A 275 -6.34 15.20 -17.64
CA SER A 275 -7.12 14.99 -18.87
C SER A 275 -8.53 15.57 -18.82
N GLY A 276 -8.97 16.03 -17.64
CA GLY A 276 -10.38 16.31 -17.36
C GLY A 276 -11.19 15.06 -17.04
N GLY A 277 -10.60 13.86 -17.13
CA GLY A 277 -11.21 12.60 -16.73
C GLY A 277 -11.08 12.30 -15.24
N ILE A 278 -11.97 11.44 -14.74
CA ILE A 278 -12.11 11.16 -13.31
C ILE A 278 -10.86 10.55 -12.66
N ASP A 279 -10.09 9.72 -13.37
CA ASP A 279 -8.90 9.07 -12.78
C ASP A 279 -7.80 10.10 -12.50
N SER A 280 -7.56 10.99 -13.45
CA SER A 280 -6.61 12.09 -13.28
C SER A 280 -7.07 13.09 -12.22
N ALA A 281 -8.38 13.32 -12.10
CA ALA A 281 -8.96 14.14 -11.05
C ALA A 281 -8.76 13.52 -9.66
N LEU A 282 -9.12 12.24 -9.47
CA LEU A 282 -8.90 11.56 -8.19
C LEU A 282 -7.41 11.50 -7.83
N THR A 283 -6.54 11.21 -8.81
CA THR A 283 -5.09 11.22 -8.61
C THR A 283 -4.59 12.58 -8.13
N LEU A 284 -5.10 13.68 -8.70
CA LEU A 284 -4.78 15.04 -8.29
C LEU A 284 -5.24 15.32 -6.85
N ALA A 285 -6.48 14.93 -6.50
CA ALA A 285 -6.98 15.09 -5.14
C ALA A 285 -6.11 14.36 -4.11
N VAL A 286 -5.75 13.10 -4.38
CA VAL A 286 -4.84 12.30 -3.53
C VAL A 286 -3.47 12.97 -3.42
N ALA A 287 -2.89 13.43 -4.53
CA ALA A 287 -1.58 14.05 -4.53
C ALA A 287 -1.54 15.36 -3.72
N VAL A 288 -2.59 16.18 -3.81
CA VAL A 288 -2.71 17.43 -3.04
C VAL A 288 -2.87 17.14 -1.55
N ASP A 289 -3.71 16.17 -1.16
CA ASP A 289 -3.86 15.78 0.26
C ASP A 289 -2.58 15.12 0.82
N ALA A 290 -1.78 14.48 -0.04
CA ALA A 290 -0.51 13.86 0.33
C ALA A 290 0.63 14.87 0.52
N LEU A 291 0.77 15.82 -0.42
CA LEU A 291 1.97 16.64 -0.58
C LEU A 291 1.74 18.14 -0.34
N GLY A 292 0.49 18.57 -0.28
CA GLY A 292 0.09 19.97 -0.31
C GLY A 292 0.13 20.56 -1.73
N PRO A 293 -0.72 21.56 -2.02
CA PRO A 293 -0.90 22.06 -3.38
C PRO A 293 0.35 22.73 -3.97
N GLY A 294 1.19 23.35 -3.13
CA GLY A 294 2.44 23.98 -3.55
C GLY A 294 3.49 23.00 -4.11
N ASN A 295 3.35 21.70 -3.82
CA ASN A 295 4.26 20.65 -4.28
C ASN A 295 3.68 19.85 -5.45
N VAL A 296 2.51 20.22 -5.98
CA VAL A 296 1.86 19.53 -7.09
C VAL A 296 1.74 20.48 -8.28
N GLU A 297 2.07 20.01 -9.48
CA GLU A 297 1.84 20.73 -10.73
C GLU A 297 1.10 19.83 -11.73
N VAL A 298 0.26 20.44 -12.57
CA VAL A 298 -0.53 19.73 -13.58
C VAL A 298 -0.23 20.23 -14.98
N LEU A 299 -0.18 19.29 -15.92
CA LEU A 299 -0.07 19.57 -17.35
C LEU A 299 -1.35 19.14 -18.05
N LEU A 300 -2.01 20.10 -18.69
CA LEU A 300 -3.09 19.85 -19.65
C LEU A 300 -2.45 19.77 -21.03
N MET A 301 -2.66 18.67 -21.73
CA MET A 301 -1.98 18.38 -23.00
C MET A 301 -2.99 18.09 -24.12
N PRO A 302 -3.77 19.10 -24.55
CA PRO A 302 -4.83 18.92 -25.53
C PRO A 302 -4.27 18.57 -26.92
N SER A 303 -5.04 17.80 -27.67
CA SER A 303 -4.88 17.60 -29.12
C SER A 303 -6.09 18.15 -29.87
N ARG A 304 -6.09 18.03 -31.20
CA ARG A 304 -7.27 18.33 -32.03
C ARG A 304 -8.56 17.55 -31.67
N TYR A 305 -8.45 16.46 -30.91
CA TYR A 305 -9.60 15.65 -30.48
C TYR A 305 -10.09 15.98 -29.06
N THR A 306 -9.33 16.78 -28.31
CA THR A 306 -9.69 17.14 -26.93
C THR A 306 -10.87 18.11 -26.93
N ALA A 307 -11.91 17.80 -26.15
CA ALA A 307 -13.08 18.66 -26.05
C ALA A 307 -12.79 19.90 -25.20
N ASP A 308 -13.34 21.06 -25.58
CA ASP A 308 -13.17 22.31 -24.82
C ASP A 308 -13.57 22.15 -23.35
N MET A 309 -14.68 21.43 -23.10
CA MET A 309 -15.15 21.13 -21.74
C MET A 309 -14.15 20.35 -20.89
N SER A 310 -13.33 19.48 -21.50
CA SER A 310 -12.32 18.70 -20.77
C SER A 310 -11.19 19.58 -20.27
N VAL A 311 -10.79 20.61 -21.04
CA VAL A 311 -9.79 21.57 -20.58
C VAL A 311 -10.40 22.56 -19.58
N GLU A 312 -11.64 23.01 -19.77
CA GLU A 312 -12.36 23.82 -18.76
C GLU A 312 -12.44 23.13 -17.40
N ASP A 313 -12.90 21.87 -17.37
CA ASP A 313 -13.06 21.08 -16.14
C ASP A 313 -11.71 20.87 -15.43
N ALA A 314 -10.66 20.58 -16.21
CA ALA A 314 -9.31 20.41 -15.69
C ALA A 314 -8.74 21.71 -15.11
N GLN A 315 -8.95 22.85 -15.77
CA GLN A 315 -8.53 24.15 -15.26
C GLN A 315 -9.29 24.55 -13.99
N GLU A 316 -10.61 24.35 -13.98
CA GLU A 316 -11.45 24.61 -12.82
C GLU A 316 -11.00 23.79 -11.61
N MET A 317 -10.75 22.50 -11.80
CA MET A 317 -10.24 21.65 -10.72
C MET A 317 -8.89 22.13 -10.19
N ALA A 318 -7.97 22.49 -11.10
CA ALA A 318 -6.66 22.99 -10.72
C ALA A 318 -6.75 24.29 -9.90
N GLU A 319 -7.68 25.19 -10.26
CA GLU A 319 -7.97 26.41 -9.51
C GLU A 319 -8.56 26.12 -8.13
N ARG A 320 -9.57 25.24 -8.04
CA ARG A 320 -10.20 24.82 -6.76
C ARG A 320 -9.18 24.26 -5.77
N LEU A 321 -8.18 23.53 -6.27
CA LEU A 321 -7.11 22.93 -5.46
C LEU A 321 -5.88 23.83 -5.28
N GLY A 322 -5.81 24.97 -5.96
CA GLY A 322 -4.69 25.91 -5.87
C GLY A 322 -3.36 25.35 -6.38
N VAL A 323 -3.39 24.45 -7.37
CA VAL A 323 -2.19 23.85 -7.97
C VAL A 323 -1.72 24.60 -9.21
N ALA A 324 -0.41 24.58 -9.49
CA ALA A 324 0.12 25.17 -10.71
C ALA A 324 -0.38 24.40 -11.94
N CYS A 325 -0.98 25.11 -12.90
CA CYS A 325 -1.59 24.55 -14.09
C CYS A 325 -0.91 25.08 -15.36
N HIS A 326 -0.46 24.17 -16.22
CA HIS A 326 0.22 24.50 -17.48
C HIS A 326 -0.49 23.82 -18.66
N ILE A 327 -0.81 24.60 -19.70
CA ILE A 327 -1.38 24.07 -20.94
C ILE A 327 -0.26 23.93 -21.98
N VAL A 328 0.03 22.70 -22.38
CA VAL A 328 1.08 22.37 -23.36
C VAL A 328 0.50 21.39 -24.38
N GLY A 329 -0.12 21.93 -25.44
CA GLY A 329 -0.77 21.12 -26.48
C GLY A 329 0.19 20.21 -27.24
N ILE A 330 -0.29 19.02 -27.62
CA ILE A 330 0.49 17.98 -28.33
C ILE A 330 0.32 18.02 -29.85
N GLU A 331 -0.45 18.97 -30.38
CA GLU A 331 -0.78 19.04 -31.82
C GLU A 331 0.47 19.10 -32.72
N LYS A 332 1.47 19.90 -32.34
CA LYS A 332 2.73 20.01 -33.07
C LYS A 332 3.56 18.72 -33.06
N PRO A 333 3.91 18.13 -31.90
CA PRO A 333 4.64 16.87 -31.90
C PRO A 333 3.85 15.73 -32.54
N PHE A 334 2.53 15.66 -32.35
CA PHE A 334 1.69 14.65 -32.99
C PHE A 334 1.77 14.75 -34.52
N SER A 335 1.54 15.94 -35.09
CA SER A 335 1.62 16.15 -36.55
C SER A 335 3.01 15.84 -37.10
N ALA A 336 4.07 16.20 -36.37
CA ALA A 336 5.43 15.88 -36.81
C ALA A 336 5.67 14.36 -36.89
N PHE A 337 5.17 13.57 -35.92
CA PHE A 337 5.31 12.12 -35.97
C PHE A 337 4.47 11.48 -37.08
N THR A 338 3.24 11.93 -37.29
CA THR A 338 2.39 11.40 -38.37
C THR A 338 2.96 11.75 -39.74
N GLU A 339 3.50 12.95 -39.95
CA GLU A 339 4.20 13.33 -41.19
C GLU A 339 5.44 12.47 -41.47
N ILE A 340 6.25 12.18 -40.44
CA ILE A 340 7.44 11.33 -40.58
C ILE A 340 7.07 9.89 -40.93
N LEU A 341 5.96 9.38 -40.36
CA LEU A 341 5.51 8.00 -40.54
C LEU A 341 4.64 7.81 -41.79
N ALA A 342 4.09 8.89 -42.37
CA ALA A 342 3.19 8.82 -43.52
C ALA A 342 3.72 7.95 -44.69
N PRO A 343 5.00 8.03 -45.10
CA PRO A 343 5.52 7.15 -46.16
C PRO A 343 5.57 5.66 -45.79
N LEU A 344 5.61 5.33 -44.49
CA LEU A 344 5.62 3.94 -44.01
C LEU A 344 4.20 3.39 -43.82
N PHE A 345 3.21 4.28 -43.62
CA PHE A 345 1.81 3.94 -43.41
C PHE A 345 0.97 4.16 -44.68
N GLU A 346 1.61 4.31 -45.84
CA GLU A 346 0.93 4.45 -47.12
C GLU A 346 -0.08 3.30 -47.32
N ASP A 347 -1.31 3.66 -47.70
CA ASP A 347 -2.46 2.76 -47.87
C ASP A 347 -2.93 1.99 -46.62
N LEU A 348 -2.43 2.29 -45.42
CA LEU A 348 -2.94 1.74 -44.16
C LEU A 348 -3.99 2.69 -43.55
N PRO A 349 -5.13 2.17 -43.05
CA PRO A 349 -6.11 2.98 -42.34
C PRO A 349 -5.58 3.40 -40.96
N GLU A 350 -6.03 4.56 -40.48
CA GLU A 350 -5.79 4.96 -39.09
C GLU A 350 -6.37 3.92 -38.12
N ASP A 351 -5.63 3.62 -37.07
CA ASP A 351 -6.04 2.69 -36.02
C ASP A 351 -5.52 3.14 -34.65
N THR A 352 -5.41 2.21 -33.69
CA THR A 352 -4.84 2.49 -32.36
C THR A 352 -3.43 3.06 -32.41
N THR A 353 -2.72 2.97 -33.54
CA THR A 353 -1.36 3.50 -33.74
C THR A 353 -1.33 5.01 -33.56
N GLU A 354 -2.20 5.77 -34.23
CA GLU A 354 -2.26 7.23 -34.13
C GLU A 354 -2.69 7.68 -32.72
N GLU A 355 -3.66 6.97 -32.12
CA GLU A 355 -4.08 7.16 -30.74
C GLU A 355 -2.89 6.99 -29.76
N ASN A 356 -2.09 5.92 -29.96
CA ASN A 356 -0.92 5.64 -29.14
C ASN A 356 0.20 6.70 -29.32
N ILE A 357 0.35 7.30 -30.51
CA ILE A 357 1.32 8.39 -30.73
C ILE A 357 0.94 9.60 -29.86
N GLN A 358 -0.34 9.96 -29.79
CA GLN A 358 -0.80 11.05 -28.91
C GLN A 358 -0.47 10.77 -27.44
N ALA A 359 -0.78 9.58 -26.95
CA ALA A 359 -0.45 9.20 -25.57
C ALA A 359 1.06 9.27 -25.29
N ARG A 360 1.91 8.79 -26.21
CA ARG A 360 3.37 8.87 -26.09
C ARG A 360 3.92 10.31 -26.13
N CYS A 361 3.31 11.19 -26.90
CA CYS A 361 3.65 12.62 -26.88
C CYS A 361 3.42 13.21 -25.48
N ARG A 362 2.30 12.87 -24.83
CA ARG A 362 1.99 13.30 -23.46
C ARG A 362 2.99 12.74 -22.45
N GLY A 363 3.28 11.45 -22.53
CA GLY A 363 4.29 10.80 -21.68
C GLY A 363 5.66 11.47 -21.80
N LEU A 364 6.11 11.79 -23.01
CA LEU A 364 7.37 12.50 -23.25
C LEU A 364 7.40 13.88 -22.57
N LEU A 365 6.31 14.67 -22.67
CA LEU A 365 6.24 15.99 -22.04
C LEU A 365 6.29 15.91 -20.51
N LEU A 366 5.53 15.00 -19.91
CA LEU A 366 5.54 14.79 -18.45
C LEU A 366 6.94 14.38 -17.95
N MET A 367 7.57 13.43 -18.62
CA MET A 367 8.93 13.00 -18.28
C MET A 367 9.95 14.12 -18.47
N ALA A 368 9.82 14.95 -19.51
CA ALA A 368 10.70 16.10 -19.72
C ALA A 368 10.58 17.15 -18.59
N VAL A 369 9.36 17.41 -18.11
CA VAL A 369 9.12 18.29 -16.96
C VAL A 369 9.71 17.68 -15.69
N SER A 370 9.41 16.41 -15.41
CA SER A 370 9.96 15.67 -14.27
C SER A 370 11.48 15.73 -14.22
N ASN A 371 12.16 15.47 -15.34
CA ASN A 371 13.62 15.55 -15.44
C ASN A 371 14.18 16.94 -15.13
N LYS A 372 13.43 18.00 -15.46
CA LYS A 372 13.87 19.39 -15.25
C LYS A 372 13.58 19.89 -13.85
N THR A 373 12.46 19.49 -13.25
CA THR A 373 11.99 20.00 -11.95
C THR A 373 12.41 19.11 -10.78
N GLY A 374 12.69 17.82 -11.02
CA GLY A 374 12.92 16.82 -9.98
C GLY A 374 11.64 16.39 -9.26
N LYS A 375 10.48 16.63 -9.87
CA LYS A 375 9.18 16.13 -9.41
C LYS A 375 8.87 14.76 -10.02
N LEU A 376 8.12 13.94 -9.30
CA LEU A 376 7.71 12.61 -9.73
C LEU A 376 6.51 12.68 -10.66
N VAL A 377 6.53 11.99 -11.81
CA VAL A 377 5.32 11.80 -12.61
C VAL A 377 4.42 10.75 -11.93
N LEU A 378 3.20 11.14 -11.56
CA LEU A 378 2.17 10.19 -11.12
C LEU A 378 1.30 9.80 -12.31
N THR A 379 1.24 8.51 -12.62
CA THR A 379 0.35 7.98 -13.66
C THR A 379 -1.05 7.79 -13.12
N THR A 380 -2.07 7.92 -13.96
CA THR A 380 -3.48 7.97 -13.52
C THR A 380 -4.26 6.70 -13.85
N GLY A 381 -3.62 5.68 -14.42
CA GLY A 381 -4.29 4.43 -14.79
C GLY A 381 -4.83 3.67 -13.58
N ASN A 382 -6.06 3.17 -13.70
CA ASN A 382 -6.74 2.41 -12.65
C ASN A 382 -6.59 0.87 -12.83
N LYS A 383 -7.05 0.09 -11.84
CA LYS A 383 -6.92 -1.38 -11.87
C LYS A 383 -7.62 -2.01 -13.06
N SER A 384 -8.79 -1.49 -13.43
CA SER A 384 -9.61 -2.01 -14.53
C SER A 384 -8.90 -1.85 -15.88
N GLU A 385 -8.36 -0.66 -16.14
CA GLU A 385 -7.57 -0.35 -17.33
C GLU A 385 -6.29 -1.20 -17.40
N MET A 386 -5.55 -1.31 -16.29
CA MET A 386 -4.35 -2.14 -16.21
C MET A 386 -4.66 -3.62 -16.41
N ALA A 387 -5.79 -4.10 -15.91
CA ALA A 387 -6.22 -5.49 -16.04
C ALA A 387 -6.42 -5.87 -17.50
N VAL A 388 -7.27 -5.13 -18.23
CA VAL A 388 -7.59 -5.45 -19.62
C VAL A 388 -6.63 -4.82 -20.64
N GLY A 389 -5.61 -4.10 -20.16
CA GLY A 389 -4.57 -3.45 -20.95
C GLY A 389 -5.09 -2.29 -21.80
N TYR A 390 -6.12 -1.60 -21.32
CA TYR A 390 -6.64 -0.37 -21.92
C TYR A 390 -5.73 0.81 -21.54
N ALA A 391 -4.48 0.72 -22.01
CA ALA A 391 -3.38 1.58 -21.63
C ALA A 391 -2.28 1.56 -22.71
N THR A 392 -1.56 2.66 -22.86
CA THR A 392 -0.48 2.82 -23.83
C THR A 392 0.88 2.73 -23.15
N LEU A 393 1.67 1.72 -23.51
CA LEU A 393 3.07 1.66 -23.09
C LEU A 393 3.82 2.92 -23.54
N TYR A 394 4.52 3.52 -22.59
CA TYR A 394 5.27 4.77 -22.75
C TYR A 394 4.39 6.00 -23.05
N GLY A 395 3.07 5.86 -22.94
CA GLY A 395 2.10 6.95 -22.99
C GLY A 395 1.55 7.25 -21.59
N ASP A 396 0.29 6.93 -21.35
CA ASP A 396 -0.35 7.05 -20.03
C ASP A 396 0.33 6.22 -18.92
N MET A 397 1.05 5.16 -19.29
CA MET A 397 1.86 4.37 -18.36
C MET A 397 3.23 5.01 -18.02
N ALA A 398 3.60 6.13 -18.66
CA ALA A 398 4.90 6.77 -18.43
C ALA A 398 4.89 7.58 -17.12
N GLY A 399 5.40 6.98 -16.06
CA GLY A 399 5.67 7.69 -14.81
C GLY A 399 6.38 6.82 -13.78
N GLY A 400 6.60 7.39 -12.59
CA GLY A 400 7.38 6.74 -11.54
C GLY A 400 6.57 6.13 -10.41
N PHE A 401 5.27 6.45 -10.31
CA PHE A 401 4.34 5.86 -9.35
C PHE A 401 2.89 5.96 -9.85
N ALA A 402 2.07 4.96 -9.56
CA ALA A 402 0.71 4.80 -10.06
C ALA A 402 -0.29 4.67 -8.90
N PRO A 403 -0.79 5.80 -8.33
CA PRO A 403 -1.60 5.76 -7.11
C PRO A 403 -2.85 4.88 -7.25
N LEU A 404 -3.48 4.87 -8.42
CA LEU A 404 -4.75 4.17 -8.67
C LEU A 404 -4.58 2.76 -9.25
N LYS A 405 -3.35 2.24 -9.37
CA LYS A 405 -3.05 0.96 -10.04
C LYS A 405 -3.85 -0.24 -9.50
N ASP A 406 -4.20 -0.21 -8.22
CA ASP A 406 -4.98 -1.27 -7.56
C ASP A 406 -6.40 -0.81 -7.15
N VAL A 407 -6.89 0.28 -7.72
CA VAL A 407 -8.25 0.83 -7.49
C VAL A 407 -9.13 0.51 -8.71
N PRO A 408 -10.19 -0.31 -8.59
CA PRO A 408 -11.16 -0.54 -9.67
C PRO A 408 -11.86 0.76 -10.11
N LYS A 409 -12.31 0.83 -11.37
CA LYS A 409 -12.98 2.03 -11.90
C LYS A 409 -14.21 2.40 -11.10
N ILE A 410 -15.02 1.42 -10.68
CA ILE A 410 -16.20 1.69 -9.83
C ILE A 410 -15.80 2.40 -8.54
N LEU A 411 -14.68 2.01 -7.94
CA LEU A 411 -14.16 2.60 -6.72
C LEU A 411 -13.56 3.99 -6.97
N VAL A 412 -13.01 4.27 -8.15
CA VAL A 412 -12.59 5.64 -8.53
C VAL A 412 -13.77 6.61 -8.46
N TYR A 413 -14.94 6.23 -8.99
CA TYR A 413 -16.16 7.04 -8.89
C TYR A 413 -16.64 7.20 -7.44
N GLU A 414 -16.66 6.12 -6.67
CA GLU A 414 -17.09 6.14 -5.27
C GLU A 414 -16.18 7.03 -4.40
N LEU A 415 -14.86 6.91 -4.55
CA LEU A 415 -13.88 7.74 -3.84
C LEU A 415 -13.98 9.20 -4.24
N SER A 416 -14.19 9.50 -5.53
CA SER A 416 -14.37 10.88 -6.00
C SER A 416 -15.60 11.54 -5.38
N ARG A 417 -16.74 10.82 -5.35
CA ARG A 417 -17.96 11.27 -4.68
C ARG A 417 -17.75 11.42 -3.17
N TRP A 418 -17.11 10.44 -2.55
CA TRP A 418 -16.82 10.44 -1.11
C TRP A 418 -15.96 11.66 -0.73
N ARG A 419 -14.90 11.93 -1.50
CA ARG A 419 -13.96 13.03 -1.24
C ARG A 419 -14.60 14.40 -1.42
N ASN A 420 -15.56 14.53 -2.34
CA ASN A 420 -16.33 15.76 -2.55
C ASN A 420 -17.31 16.10 -1.42
N ARG A 421 -17.64 15.17 -0.52
CA ARG A 421 -18.54 15.45 0.62
C ARG A 421 -17.99 16.49 1.59
N ASN A 422 -16.66 16.65 1.62
CA ASN A 422 -15.95 17.61 2.47
C ASN A 422 -15.54 18.88 1.71
N GLY A 423 -16.14 19.13 0.55
CA GLY A 423 -15.85 20.24 -0.35
C GLY A 423 -15.78 19.75 -1.79
N GLU A 424 -16.55 20.38 -2.68
CA GLU A 424 -16.61 20.04 -4.10
C GLU A 424 -15.31 20.40 -4.81
N ILE A 425 -14.26 19.60 -4.63
CA ILE A 425 -12.94 19.84 -5.25
C ILE A 425 -12.86 19.27 -6.66
N ILE A 426 -13.53 18.16 -6.93
CA ILE A 426 -13.67 17.56 -8.26
C ILE A 426 -14.94 18.14 -8.90
N PRO A 427 -14.87 18.85 -10.03
CA PRO A 427 -16.05 19.35 -10.72
C PRO A 427 -17.06 18.24 -11.01
N GLN A 428 -18.34 18.49 -10.71
CA GLN A 428 -19.40 17.47 -10.82
C GLN A 428 -19.53 16.92 -12.25
N ARG A 429 -19.25 17.75 -13.26
CA ARG A 429 -19.22 17.35 -14.68
C ARG A 429 -18.18 16.25 -14.97
N ILE A 430 -17.06 16.21 -14.24
CA ILE A 430 -16.07 15.12 -14.33
C ILE A 430 -16.63 13.81 -13.77
N ILE A 431 -17.45 13.87 -12.71
CA ILE A 431 -18.02 12.68 -12.06
C ILE A 431 -19.20 12.10 -12.86
N ASP A 432 -20.00 12.96 -13.49
CA ASP A 432 -21.22 12.52 -14.17
C ASP A 432 -20.99 12.10 -15.63
N ARG A 433 -19.86 12.50 -16.23
CA ARG A 433 -19.57 12.18 -17.62
C ARG A 433 -19.13 10.72 -17.80
N PRO A 434 -19.47 10.10 -18.95
CA PRO A 434 -18.92 8.81 -19.32
C PRO A 434 -17.38 8.84 -19.43
N PRO A 435 -16.69 7.75 -19.09
CA PRO A 435 -15.24 7.66 -19.20
C PRO A 435 -14.78 7.63 -20.67
N THR A 436 -13.69 8.33 -20.96
CA THR A 436 -13.12 8.49 -22.30
C THR A 436 -11.64 8.89 -22.24
N ALA A 437 -10.86 8.43 -23.22
CA ALA A 437 -9.46 8.81 -23.44
C ALA A 437 -9.27 10.00 -24.40
N GLU A 438 -10.32 10.42 -25.12
CA GLU A 438 -10.30 11.50 -26.12
C GLU A 438 -9.12 11.44 -27.12
N LEU A 439 -8.84 10.25 -27.64
CA LEU A 439 -7.80 10.02 -28.65
C LEU A 439 -8.36 10.08 -30.09
N ARG A 440 -9.67 10.04 -30.24
CA ARG A 440 -10.42 10.24 -31.49
C ARG A 440 -11.77 10.93 -31.18
N PHE A 441 -12.44 11.47 -32.21
CA PHE A 441 -13.74 12.13 -32.02
C PHE A 441 -14.80 11.18 -31.45
N ASP A 442 -15.58 11.68 -30.50
CA ASP A 442 -16.71 10.99 -29.84
C ASP A 442 -16.37 9.64 -29.16
N GLN A 443 -15.10 9.40 -28.82
CA GLN A 443 -14.64 8.16 -28.19
C GLN A 443 -15.27 7.91 -26.82
N LYS A 444 -15.67 6.65 -26.56
CA LYS A 444 -16.02 6.16 -25.21
C LYS A 444 -15.28 4.86 -24.91
N ASP A 445 -15.00 4.59 -23.64
CA ASP A 445 -14.36 3.32 -23.24
C ASP A 445 -15.24 2.10 -23.61
N GLU A 446 -16.56 2.26 -23.49
CA GLU A 446 -17.57 1.25 -23.84
C GLU A 446 -17.56 0.86 -25.34
N ASP A 447 -16.90 1.64 -26.20
CA ASP A 447 -16.70 1.25 -27.61
C ASP A 447 -15.83 -0.02 -27.73
N SER A 448 -14.97 -0.26 -26.73
CA SER A 448 -14.00 -1.37 -26.73
C SER A 448 -14.21 -2.35 -25.56
N LEU A 449 -14.70 -1.85 -24.43
CA LEU A 449 -14.84 -2.57 -23.18
C LEU A 449 -16.32 -2.80 -22.83
N PRO A 450 -16.63 -3.80 -21.99
CA PRO A 450 -17.93 -3.86 -21.31
C PRO A 450 -18.07 -2.66 -20.37
N GLY A 451 -19.31 -2.31 -20.00
CA GLY A 451 -19.56 -1.35 -18.93
C GLY A 451 -18.81 -1.74 -17.65
N TYR A 452 -18.28 -0.76 -16.93
CA TYR A 452 -17.43 -1.01 -15.75
C TYR A 452 -18.19 -1.71 -14.61
N ASP A 453 -19.52 -1.56 -14.55
CA ASP A 453 -20.43 -2.28 -13.65
C ASP A 453 -20.47 -3.79 -13.92
N VAL A 454 -20.15 -4.22 -15.14
CA VAL A 454 -20.00 -5.63 -15.51
C VAL A 454 -18.54 -6.07 -15.48
N LEU A 455 -17.63 -5.22 -15.96
CA LEU A 455 -16.21 -5.54 -16.07
C LEU A 455 -15.56 -5.76 -14.70
N ASP A 456 -15.69 -4.80 -13.77
CA ASP A 456 -14.98 -4.83 -12.49
C ASP A 456 -15.35 -6.07 -11.64
N PRO A 457 -16.64 -6.47 -11.52
CA PRO A 457 -16.99 -7.70 -10.80
C PRO A 457 -16.46 -9.00 -11.41
N ILE A 458 -16.23 -9.05 -12.74
CA ILE A 458 -15.58 -10.18 -13.39
C ILE A 458 -14.09 -10.17 -13.07
N LEU A 459 -13.46 -8.98 -13.12
CA LEU A 459 -12.04 -8.80 -12.80
C LEU A 459 -11.73 -9.18 -11.35
N GLU A 460 -12.54 -8.74 -10.39
CA GLU A 460 -12.42 -9.10 -8.97
C GLU A 460 -12.45 -10.63 -8.80
N LYS A 461 -13.45 -11.31 -9.36
CA LYS A 461 -13.58 -12.77 -9.24
C LYS A 461 -12.41 -13.52 -9.86
N TYR A 462 -11.96 -13.08 -11.04
CA TYR A 462 -10.90 -13.75 -11.77
C TYR A 462 -9.50 -13.47 -11.20
N ILE A 463 -9.23 -12.25 -10.76
CA ILE A 463 -7.89 -11.81 -10.33
C ILE A 463 -7.73 -11.95 -8.82
N GLU A 464 -8.69 -11.48 -8.04
CA GLU A 464 -8.59 -11.37 -6.59
C GLU A 464 -9.01 -12.67 -5.91
N LEU A 465 -10.14 -13.23 -6.34
CA LEU A 465 -10.70 -14.47 -5.77
C LEU A 465 -10.24 -15.75 -6.49
N ASP A 466 -9.43 -15.64 -7.54
CA ASP A 466 -8.86 -16.76 -8.33
C ASP A 466 -9.91 -17.76 -8.84
N ARG A 467 -11.12 -17.29 -9.13
CA ARG A 467 -12.22 -18.13 -9.64
C ARG A 467 -12.03 -18.43 -11.12
N THR A 468 -12.35 -19.65 -11.50
CA THR A 468 -12.31 -20.12 -12.88
C THR A 468 -13.39 -19.43 -13.73
N PRO A 469 -13.22 -19.29 -15.05
CA PRO A 469 -14.25 -18.77 -15.95
C PRO A 469 -15.59 -19.51 -15.81
N ALA A 470 -15.56 -20.83 -15.59
CA ALA A 470 -16.77 -21.63 -15.41
C ALA A 470 -17.54 -21.25 -14.15
N GLU A 471 -16.85 -20.99 -13.04
CA GLU A 471 -17.46 -20.51 -11.80
C GLU A 471 -18.06 -19.11 -11.96
N ILE A 472 -17.38 -18.22 -12.70
CA ILE A 472 -17.90 -16.87 -12.97
C ILE A 472 -19.15 -16.95 -13.86
N ILE A 473 -19.17 -17.81 -14.87
CA ILE A 473 -20.35 -18.02 -15.71
C ILE A 473 -21.51 -18.59 -14.89
N ALA A 474 -21.23 -19.48 -13.92
CA ALA A 474 -22.24 -20.05 -13.04
C ALA A 474 -22.92 -18.99 -12.12
N ASP A 475 -22.26 -17.87 -11.85
CA ASP A 475 -22.85 -16.72 -11.14
C ASP A 475 -23.83 -15.91 -12.02
N GLY A 476 -23.98 -16.26 -13.29
CA GLY A 476 -24.94 -15.64 -14.21
C GLY A 476 -24.34 -14.60 -15.16
N TYR A 477 -23.02 -14.47 -15.23
CA TYR A 477 -22.36 -13.61 -16.22
C TYR A 477 -22.41 -14.25 -17.62
N ASP A 478 -22.53 -13.41 -18.65
CA ASP A 478 -22.54 -13.88 -20.04
C ASP A 478 -21.24 -14.63 -20.38
N ARG A 479 -21.40 -15.79 -21.03
CA ARG A 479 -20.31 -16.70 -21.36
C ARG A 479 -19.24 -16.03 -22.22
N ASP A 480 -19.67 -15.40 -23.32
CA ASP A 480 -18.74 -14.83 -24.29
C ASP A 480 -18.03 -13.61 -23.69
N MET A 481 -18.74 -12.85 -22.84
CA MET A 481 -18.19 -11.74 -22.08
C MET A 481 -17.07 -12.18 -21.13
N VAL A 482 -17.30 -13.21 -20.31
CA VAL A 482 -16.31 -13.72 -19.36
C VAL A 482 -15.04 -14.14 -20.09
N TYR A 483 -15.16 -14.95 -21.15
CA TYR A 483 -13.98 -15.37 -21.91
C TYR A 483 -13.29 -14.21 -22.63
N LYS A 484 -14.03 -13.19 -23.09
CA LYS A 484 -13.44 -11.98 -23.69
C LYS A 484 -12.59 -11.25 -22.64
N VAL A 485 -13.13 -11.00 -21.46
CA VAL A 485 -12.43 -10.28 -20.37
C VAL A 485 -11.20 -11.04 -19.91
N VAL A 486 -11.33 -12.34 -19.59
CA VAL A 486 -10.20 -13.19 -19.19
C VAL A 486 -9.11 -13.20 -20.25
N GLY A 487 -9.50 -13.36 -21.52
CA GLY A 487 -8.55 -13.30 -22.63
C GLY A 487 -7.84 -11.94 -22.77
N MET A 488 -8.51 -10.83 -22.44
CA MET A 488 -7.87 -9.51 -22.39
C MET A 488 -6.90 -9.40 -21.21
N VAL A 489 -7.24 -9.93 -20.04
CA VAL A 489 -6.35 -9.96 -18.89
C VAL A 489 -5.06 -10.70 -19.23
N ASP A 490 -5.14 -11.91 -19.75
CA ASP A 490 -3.96 -12.74 -19.99
C ASP A 490 -3.03 -12.17 -21.07
N ARG A 491 -3.58 -11.66 -22.17
CA ARG A 491 -2.78 -11.10 -23.27
C ARG A 491 -2.03 -9.82 -22.89
N ASN A 492 -2.46 -9.11 -21.86
CA ASN A 492 -1.88 -7.82 -21.46
C ASN A 492 -0.86 -7.91 -20.31
N GLU A 493 -0.39 -9.12 -19.97
CA GLU A 493 0.66 -9.32 -18.97
C GLU A 493 1.94 -8.54 -19.29
N TYR A 494 2.33 -8.46 -20.57
CA TYR A 494 3.53 -7.72 -21.00
C TYR A 494 3.46 -6.22 -20.71
N LYS A 495 2.26 -5.62 -20.71
CA LYS A 495 2.06 -4.21 -20.35
C LYS A 495 2.22 -4.04 -18.85
N ARG A 496 1.52 -4.86 -18.05
CA ARG A 496 1.52 -4.77 -16.58
C ARG A 496 2.90 -4.96 -15.97
N ARG A 497 3.74 -5.80 -16.57
CA ARG A 497 5.15 -5.99 -16.16
C ARG A 497 6.02 -4.73 -16.29
N GLN A 498 5.56 -3.72 -17.02
CA GLN A 498 6.23 -2.43 -17.21
C GLN A 498 5.45 -1.27 -16.56
N ALA A 499 4.34 -1.55 -15.87
CA ALA A 499 3.62 -0.53 -15.12
C ALA A 499 4.46 -0.05 -13.93
N ALA A 500 4.36 1.24 -13.61
CA ALA A 500 4.97 1.78 -12.41
C ALA A 500 4.47 1.05 -11.14
N PRO A 501 5.24 1.04 -10.04
CA PRO A 501 4.72 0.63 -8.74
C PRO A 501 3.54 1.53 -8.34
N GLY A 502 2.61 1.01 -7.55
CA GLY A 502 1.43 1.73 -7.13
C GLY A 502 0.91 1.22 -5.79
N VAL A 503 0.00 1.97 -5.17
CA VAL A 503 -0.55 1.60 -3.86
C VAL A 503 -1.42 0.35 -4.01
N ARG A 504 -1.04 -0.72 -3.30
CA ARG A 504 -1.83 -1.95 -3.16
C ARG A 504 -2.88 -1.78 -2.07
N ILE A 505 -4.14 -2.02 -2.41
CA ILE A 505 -5.27 -1.96 -1.46
C ILE A 505 -6.08 -3.26 -1.40
N THR A 506 -5.85 -4.18 -2.34
CA THR A 506 -6.54 -5.47 -2.41
C THR A 506 -5.68 -6.60 -1.87
N GLU A 507 -6.29 -7.75 -1.57
CA GLU A 507 -5.57 -8.94 -1.10
C GLU A 507 -4.66 -9.54 -2.19
N ARG A 508 -5.03 -9.37 -3.46
CA ARG A 508 -4.25 -9.90 -4.59
C ARG A 508 -4.19 -8.88 -5.73
N ALA A 509 -3.09 -8.14 -5.75
CA ALA A 509 -2.82 -7.13 -6.77
C ALA A 509 -1.97 -7.67 -7.93
N PHE A 510 -1.87 -6.88 -9.01
CA PHE A 510 -0.91 -7.15 -10.08
C PHE A 510 0.52 -6.84 -9.62
N GLY A 511 1.38 -7.86 -9.58
CA GLY A 511 2.76 -7.73 -9.11
C GLY A 511 3.20 -8.97 -8.35
N ARG A 512 3.67 -8.79 -7.11
CA ARG A 512 4.20 -9.88 -6.29
C ARG A 512 3.16 -10.95 -5.94
N ASP A 513 1.90 -10.56 -5.72
CA ASP A 513 0.81 -11.50 -5.39
C ASP A 513 0.40 -12.40 -6.57
N ARG A 514 0.48 -11.89 -7.82
CA ARG A 514 0.05 -12.60 -9.02
C ARG A 514 1.16 -12.62 -10.08
N ARG A 515 1.90 -13.74 -10.12
CA ARG A 515 3.07 -13.93 -10.99
C ARG A 515 2.70 -14.77 -12.23
N TYR A 516 2.34 -14.12 -13.34
CA TYR A 516 1.97 -14.81 -14.58
C TYR A 516 3.07 -14.74 -15.66
N PRO A 517 3.21 -15.77 -16.52
CA PRO A 517 4.15 -15.72 -17.64
C PRO A 517 3.66 -14.77 -18.73
N ILE A 518 4.58 -13.99 -19.31
CA ILE A 518 4.30 -13.19 -20.52
C ILE A 518 4.12 -14.12 -21.72
N THR A 519 5.04 -15.05 -21.92
CA THR A 519 5.00 -16.02 -23.04
C THR A 519 4.11 -17.20 -22.64
N SER A 520 2.84 -17.13 -22.98
CA SER A 520 1.87 -18.19 -22.71
C SER A 520 0.90 -18.39 -23.87
N ARG A 521 0.54 -19.65 -24.13
CA ARG A 521 -0.61 -20.03 -24.97
C ARG A 521 -1.70 -20.72 -24.16
N TYR A 522 -1.56 -20.76 -22.83
CA TYR A 522 -2.60 -21.27 -21.96
C TYR A 522 -3.87 -20.44 -22.15
N GLN A 523 -5.01 -21.13 -22.28
CA GLN A 523 -6.33 -20.52 -22.31
C GLN A 523 -7.21 -21.37 -21.42
N GLU A 524 -7.77 -20.75 -20.40
CA GLU A 524 -8.77 -21.37 -19.54
C GLU A 524 -10.14 -21.21 -20.21
N LYS A 525 -10.67 -22.30 -20.74
CA LYS A 525 -11.92 -22.35 -21.54
C LYS A 525 -12.85 -23.42 -21.02
#